data_AF-A0A921MZX6-F1
#
_entry.id   AF-A0A921MZX6-F1
#
_cell.length_a   1.000
_cell.length_b   1.000
_cell.length_c   1.000
_cell.angle_alpha   90.00
_cell.angle_beta   90.00
_cell.angle_gamma   90.00
#
_symmetry.space_group_name_H-M   'P 1'
#
loop_
_entity.id
_entity.type
_entity.pdbx_description
1 polymer ?
#
loop_
_entity_poly.entity_id
_entity_poly.type
_entity_poly.pdbx_seq_one_letter_code
_entity_poly.pdbx_strand_id
1 'polypeptide(L)'
;MMKKKNLDISSIDPYNSDLTFFNIEEEESNETLKALKQSYVTTNYKEETILNLQNTLKSSSEDTSKELKIESYKNYNEALNLASRNYITTATETIEKALELNPKDVDILNLRGLLKLLKCDFSKSFESFYTAMCYSNNNLSRKYVDILSSDEFKVFLGRYNHS
;
A
#
# COMPACT_ATOMS: atom_id res chain seq x y z
N MET A 1 -14.00 2.79 9.33
CA MET A 1 -13.71 4.07 8.62
C MET A 1 -12.29 4.48 8.96
N MET A 2 -11.48 4.87 7.97
CA MET A 2 -10.10 5.32 8.23
C MET A 2 -10.10 6.57 9.10
N LYS A 3 -9.16 6.65 10.05
CA LYS A 3 -9.06 7.78 10.98
C LYS A 3 -8.22 8.89 10.35
N LYS A 4 -8.53 10.14 10.71
CA LYS A 4 -7.69 11.28 10.37
C LYS A 4 -6.37 11.19 11.13
N LYS A 5 -5.28 11.61 10.49
CA LYS A 5 -3.96 11.70 11.10
C LYS A 5 -3.83 13.00 11.91
N ASN A 6 -3.07 12.94 13.00
CA ASN A 6 -2.75 14.11 13.82
C ASN A 6 -1.71 14.98 13.11
N LEU A 7 -1.84 16.31 13.21
CA LEU A 7 -0.97 17.29 12.58
C LEU A 7 -0.01 17.97 13.58
N ASP A 8 -0.04 17.58 14.85
CA ASP A 8 0.87 18.12 15.87
C ASP A 8 2.29 17.55 15.70
N ILE A 9 3.23 18.44 15.34
CA ILE A 9 4.64 18.12 15.10
C ILE A 9 5.34 17.47 16.29
N SER A 10 4.89 17.77 17.51
CA SER A 10 5.45 17.22 18.75
C SER A 10 5.08 15.75 18.97
N SER A 11 4.00 15.29 18.32
CA SER A 11 3.45 13.94 18.44
C SER A 11 3.87 13.00 17.31
N ILE A 12 4.64 13.48 16.32
CA ILE A 12 5.09 12.69 15.18
C ILE A 12 6.39 11.97 15.55
N ASP A 13 6.30 10.66 15.71
CA ASP A 13 7.45 9.79 15.99
C ASP A 13 8.43 9.82 14.79
N PRO A 14 9.69 10.23 14.99
CA PRO A 14 10.69 10.22 13.94
C PRO A 14 10.98 8.81 13.40
N TYR A 15 10.85 7.75 14.21
CA TYR A 15 11.41 6.42 13.93
C TYR A 15 10.39 5.30 13.71
N ASN A 16 9.10 5.59 13.54
CA ASN A 16 8.11 4.53 13.32
C ASN A 16 8.10 4.01 11.86
N SER A 17 9.27 3.76 11.29
CA SER A 17 9.44 2.82 10.18
C SER A 17 9.83 1.50 10.80
N ASP A 18 8.84 0.72 11.23
CA ASP A 18 9.07 -0.63 11.73
C ASP A 18 9.53 -1.53 10.57
N LEU A 19 10.84 -1.44 10.27
CA LEU A 19 11.53 -2.24 9.26
C LEU A 19 11.83 -3.64 9.80
N THR A 20 11.31 -4.03 10.97
CA THR A 20 11.51 -5.37 11.55
C THR A 20 11.05 -6.48 10.61
N PHE A 21 10.10 -6.20 9.71
CA PHE A 21 9.72 -7.14 8.66
C PHE A 21 10.82 -7.40 7.61
N PHE A 22 11.71 -6.43 7.35
CA PHE A 22 12.81 -6.56 6.39
C PHE A 22 14.15 -6.96 7.05
N ASN A 23 14.23 -6.87 8.37
CA ASN A 23 15.34 -7.40 9.19
C ASN A 23 15.12 -8.86 9.61
N ILE A 24 14.18 -9.58 9.00
CA ILE A 24 14.17 -11.03 9.11
C ILE A 24 15.39 -11.51 8.34
N GLU A 25 16.50 -11.65 9.07
CA GLU A 25 17.65 -12.47 8.70
C GLU A 25 17.11 -13.76 8.07
N GLU A 26 17.81 -14.26 7.04
CA GLU A 26 17.45 -15.42 6.24
C GLU A 26 17.32 -16.74 7.04
N GLU A 27 17.15 -16.70 8.35
CA GLU A 27 16.92 -17.83 9.25
C GLU A 27 15.40 -18.10 9.43
N GLU A 28 14.88 -18.79 8.42
CA GLU A 28 14.22 -20.10 8.56
C GLU A 28 13.28 -20.31 9.79
N SER A 29 11.95 -20.31 9.54
CA SER A 29 11.00 -21.22 10.24
C SER A 29 9.53 -21.10 9.81
N ASN A 30 9.12 -20.09 9.04
CA ASN A 30 7.71 -19.99 8.63
C ASN A 30 7.47 -20.68 7.28
N GLU A 31 7.19 -21.99 7.32
CA GLU A 31 6.81 -22.80 6.15
C GLU A 31 5.66 -22.18 5.35
N THR A 32 4.75 -21.46 6.02
CA THR A 32 3.65 -20.73 5.38
C THR A 32 4.15 -19.60 4.47
N LEU A 33 5.16 -18.84 4.91
CA LEU A 33 5.76 -17.75 4.10
C LEU A 33 6.59 -18.31 2.94
N LYS A 34 7.27 -19.45 3.16
CA LYS A 34 8.02 -20.16 2.11
C LYS A 34 7.06 -20.70 1.04
N ALA A 35 5.99 -21.36 1.46
CA ALA A 35 4.94 -21.87 0.57
C ALA A 35 4.19 -20.74 -0.16
N LEU A 36 3.94 -19.60 0.51
CA LEU A 36 3.28 -18.45 -0.10
C LEU A 36 4.18 -17.78 -1.15
N LYS A 37 5.48 -17.60 -0.87
CA LYS A 37 6.48 -17.16 -1.87
C LYS A 37 6.53 -18.10 -3.06
N GLN A 38 6.60 -19.41 -2.81
CA GLN A 38 6.77 -20.43 -3.85
C GLN A 38 5.51 -20.60 -4.73
N SER A 39 4.32 -20.45 -4.14
CA SER A 39 3.04 -20.40 -4.88
C SER A 39 2.93 -19.15 -5.77
N TYR A 40 3.56 -18.04 -5.38
CA TYR A 40 3.49 -16.76 -6.07
C TYR A 40 4.40 -16.70 -7.31
N VAL A 41 5.59 -17.30 -7.20
CA VAL A 41 6.61 -17.45 -8.26
C VAL A 41 6.03 -18.23 -9.46
N THR A 42 5.17 -19.22 -9.21
CA THR A 42 4.66 -20.10 -10.28
C THR A 42 3.47 -19.55 -11.08
N THR A 43 2.93 -18.37 -10.77
CA THR A 43 1.83 -17.74 -11.56
C THR A 43 2.27 -16.46 -12.28
N ASN A 44 3.26 -16.63 -13.15
CA ASN A 44 3.59 -15.99 -14.44
C ASN A 44 3.03 -14.58 -14.84
N TYR A 45 2.74 -13.67 -13.91
CA TYR A 45 2.47 -12.26 -14.21
C TYR A 45 2.91 -11.28 -13.10
N LYS A 46 3.57 -11.78 -12.04
CA LYS A 46 3.79 -11.03 -10.78
C LYS A 46 5.27 -10.89 -10.35
N GLU A 47 6.18 -11.67 -10.93
CA GLU A 47 7.60 -11.65 -10.53
C GLU A 47 8.29 -10.34 -10.91
N GLU A 48 8.05 -9.85 -12.12
CA GLU A 48 8.61 -8.58 -12.58
C GLU A 48 8.14 -7.42 -11.70
N THR A 49 6.87 -7.40 -11.30
CA THR A 49 6.33 -6.36 -10.43
C THR A 49 6.88 -6.45 -9.01
N ILE A 50 6.96 -7.64 -8.41
CA ILE A 50 7.41 -7.79 -7.02
C ILE A 50 8.92 -7.54 -6.88
N LEU A 51 9.73 -8.05 -7.81
CA LEU A 51 11.18 -7.83 -7.79
C LEU A 51 11.51 -6.36 -8.05
N ASN A 52 10.80 -5.70 -8.97
CA ASN A 52 10.94 -4.27 -9.20
C ASN A 52 10.49 -3.45 -7.98
N LEU A 53 9.39 -3.84 -7.32
CA LEU A 53 8.95 -3.21 -6.08
C LEU A 53 10.02 -3.37 -4.98
N GLN A 54 10.54 -4.58 -4.76
CA GLN A 54 11.59 -4.82 -3.76
C GLN A 54 12.85 -3.98 -4.01
N ASN A 55 13.30 -3.89 -5.26
CA ASN A 55 14.45 -3.07 -5.62
C ASN A 55 14.20 -1.57 -5.40
N THR A 56 13.01 -1.09 -5.76
CA THR A 56 12.61 0.32 -5.58
C THR A 56 12.51 0.69 -4.09
N LEU A 57 11.99 -0.22 -3.27
CA LEU A 57 11.84 -0.03 -1.83
C LEU A 57 13.21 0.00 -1.12
N LYS A 58 14.17 -0.81 -1.58
CA LYS A 58 15.54 -0.84 -1.04
C LYS A 58 16.33 0.43 -1.31
N SER A 59 16.03 1.14 -2.41
CA SER A 59 16.67 2.43 -2.75
C SER A 59 16.11 3.65 -2.02
N SER A 60 14.91 3.58 -1.42
CA SER A 60 14.21 4.74 -0.84
C SER A 60 14.44 4.87 0.68
N SER A 61 15.67 4.69 1.14
CA SER A 61 16.06 4.80 2.56
C SER A 61 16.30 6.24 3.03
N GLU A 62 15.53 7.20 2.53
CA GLU A 62 15.59 8.59 3.00
C GLU A 62 14.57 8.81 4.11
N ASP A 63 15.04 9.23 5.29
CA ASP A 63 14.18 9.63 6.40
C ASP A 63 13.45 10.94 6.03
N THR A 64 12.15 10.84 5.75
CA THR A 64 11.29 12.00 5.48
C THR A 64 11.31 12.98 6.66
N SER A 65 11.62 14.25 6.41
CA SER A 65 11.62 15.29 7.45
C SER A 65 10.24 15.45 8.10
N LYS A 66 10.20 15.95 9.34
CA LYS A 66 8.95 16.13 10.09
C LYS A 66 7.98 17.08 9.38
N GLU A 67 8.51 18.12 8.75
CA GLU A 67 7.73 19.09 7.98
C GLU A 67 7.05 18.42 6.77
N LEU A 68 7.77 17.57 6.04
CA LEU A 68 7.24 16.81 4.91
C LEU A 68 6.20 15.77 5.37
N LYS A 69 6.40 15.12 6.52
CA LYS A 69 5.41 14.21 7.13
C LYS A 69 4.11 14.94 7.47
N ILE A 70 4.18 16.15 8.04
CA ILE A 70 2.98 16.94 8.34
C ILE A 70 2.22 17.30 7.07
N GLU A 71 2.94 17.75 6.04
CA GLU A 71 2.33 18.13 4.78
C GLU A 71 1.69 16.90 4.09
N SER A 72 2.35 15.74 4.15
CA SER A 72 1.77 14.47 3.75
C SER A 72 0.47 14.15 4.51
N TYR A 73 0.44 14.36 5.83
CA TYR A 73 -0.74 14.09 6.66
C TYR A 73 -1.90 15.06 6.38
N LYS A 74 -1.61 16.31 6.04
CA LYS A 74 -2.64 17.25 5.55
C LYS A 74 -3.27 16.77 4.26
N ASN A 75 -2.43 16.40 3.27
CA ASN A 75 -2.89 15.86 1.99
C ASN A 75 -3.72 14.58 2.19
N TYR A 76 -3.28 13.68 3.07
CA TYR A 76 -4.05 12.47 3.44
C TYR A 76 -5.43 12.82 4.02
N ASN A 77 -5.49 13.73 4.98
CA ASN A 77 -6.74 14.13 5.62
C ASN A 77 -7.70 14.82 4.63
N GLU A 78 -7.16 15.59 3.69
CA GLU A 78 -7.91 16.21 2.61
C GLU A 78 -8.45 15.16 1.62
N ALA A 79 -7.59 14.25 1.14
CA ALA A 79 -8.00 13.15 0.27
C ALA A 79 -9.12 12.32 0.90
N LEU A 80 -9.04 12.03 2.20
CA LEU A 80 -10.07 11.31 2.94
C LEU A 80 -11.41 12.08 2.98
N ASN A 81 -11.36 13.41 3.15
CA ASN A 81 -12.55 14.26 3.10
C ASN A 81 -13.16 14.32 1.69
N LEU A 82 -12.33 14.50 0.67
CA LEU A 82 -12.76 14.47 -0.73
C LEU A 82 -13.41 13.13 -1.10
N ALA A 83 -12.80 12.01 -0.69
CA ALA A 83 -13.36 10.68 -0.89
C ALA A 83 -14.71 10.52 -0.19
N SER A 84 -14.86 11.02 1.04
CA SER A 84 -16.14 10.97 1.78
C SER A 84 -17.27 11.78 1.12
N ARG A 85 -16.90 12.78 0.31
CA ARG A 85 -17.82 13.60 -0.50
C ARG A 85 -17.95 13.08 -1.94
N ASN A 86 -17.42 11.89 -2.22
CA ASN A 86 -17.45 11.23 -3.52
C ASN A 86 -16.66 11.93 -4.65
N TYR A 87 -15.73 12.84 -4.31
CA TYR A 87 -14.81 13.46 -5.27
C TYR A 87 -13.59 12.55 -5.53
N ILE A 88 -13.84 11.37 -6.09
CA ILE A 88 -12.84 10.28 -6.18
C ILE A 88 -11.61 10.66 -7.03
N THR A 89 -11.80 11.36 -8.16
CA THR A 89 -10.68 11.79 -9.02
C THR A 89 -9.74 12.73 -8.28
N THR A 90 -10.27 13.80 -7.68
CA THR A 90 -9.48 14.76 -6.91
C THR A 90 -8.87 14.12 -5.67
N ALA A 91 -9.60 13.25 -4.97
CA ALA A 91 -9.05 12.48 -3.85
C ALA A 91 -7.86 11.62 -4.28
N THR A 92 -7.91 11.04 -5.48
CA THR A 92 -6.81 10.24 -6.04
C THR A 92 -5.60 11.13 -6.36
N GLU A 93 -5.79 12.33 -6.88
CA GLU A 93 -4.68 13.26 -7.13
C GLU A 93 -4.04 13.73 -5.82
N THR A 94 -4.85 14.06 -4.82
CA THR A 94 -4.38 14.52 -3.51
C THR A 94 -3.64 13.41 -2.75
N ILE A 95 -4.08 12.15 -2.84
CA ILE A 95 -3.40 11.05 -2.14
C ILE A 95 -2.04 10.71 -2.76
N GLU A 96 -1.86 10.88 -4.08
CA GLU A 96 -0.56 10.67 -4.73
C GLU A 96 0.45 11.72 -4.26
N LYS A 97 0.04 12.98 -4.07
CA LYS A 97 0.89 14.01 -3.44
C LYS A 97 1.30 13.63 -2.01
N ALA A 98 0.38 13.05 -1.23
CA ALA A 98 0.70 12.58 0.11
C ALA A 98 1.74 11.45 0.07
N LEU A 99 1.64 10.55 -0.92
CA LEU A 99 2.54 9.43 -1.12
C LEU A 99 3.94 9.86 -1.57
N GLU A 100 4.04 10.86 -2.46
CA GLU A 100 5.33 11.44 -2.88
C GLU A 100 6.13 11.96 -1.67
N LEU A 101 5.43 12.56 -0.71
CA LEU A 101 6.05 13.10 0.51
C LEU A 101 6.37 12.01 1.55
N ASN A 102 5.51 10.99 1.69
CA ASN A 102 5.68 9.92 2.66
C ASN A 102 5.29 8.56 2.04
N PRO A 103 6.20 7.92 1.29
CA PRO A 103 5.88 6.73 0.51
C PRO A 103 5.66 5.47 1.34
N LYS A 104 6.07 5.48 2.61
CA LYS A 104 6.05 4.31 3.51
C LYS A 104 4.83 4.28 4.42
N ASP A 105 4.02 5.32 4.42
CA ASP A 105 2.88 5.41 5.32
C ASP A 105 1.76 4.46 4.91
N VAL A 106 1.46 3.54 5.82
CA VAL A 106 0.50 2.45 5.63
C VAL A 106 -0.92 2.97 5.40
N ASP A 107 -1.33 4.06 6.06
CA ASP A 107 -2.67 4.62 5.88
C ASP A 107 -2.80 5.31 4.52
N ILE A 108 -1.75 6.01 4.07
CA ILE A 108 -1.71 6.63 2.74
C ILE A 108 -1.78 5.57 1.65
N LEU A 109 -0.97 4.51 1.76
CA LEU A 109 -0.99 3.39 0.83
C LEU A 109 -2.36 2.69 0.82
N ASN A 110 -2.97 2.48 1.99
CA ASN A 110 -4.30 1.87 2.07
C ASN A 110 -5.39 2.76 1.44
N LEU A 111 -5.35 4.07 1.66
CA LEU A 111 -6.33 5.00 1.07
C LEU A 111 -6.14 5.09 -0.44
N ARG A 112 -4.90 5.11 -0.93
CA ARG A 112 -4.60 4.98 -2.36
C ARG A 112 -5.16 3.68 -2.93
N GLY A 113 -4.95 2.55 -2.26
CA GLY A 113 -5.46 1.25 -2.67
C GLY A 113 -6.98 1.24 -2.85
N LEU A 114 -7.72 1.82 -1.89
CA LEU A 114 -9.17 1.97 -1.95
C LEU A 114 -9.60 2.90 -3.10
N LEU A 115 -8.95 4.04 -3.27
CA LEU A 115 -9.27 5.01 -4.33
C LEU A 115 -9.02 4.42 -5.72
N LYS A 116 -7.92 3.69 -5.92
CA LYS A 116 -7.64 2.96 -7.17
C LYS A 116 -8.64 1.84 -7.41
N LEU A 117 -9.09 1.15 -6.36
CA LEU A 117 -10.14 0.13 -6.47
C LEU A 117 -11.46 0.74 -6.97
N LEU A 118 -11.88 1.87 -6.41
CA LEU A 118 -13.03 2.65 -6.90
C LEU A 118 -12.83 3.13 -8.34
N LYS A 119 -11.56 3.42 -8.68
CA LYS A 119 -10.99 3.65 -10.01
C LYS A 119 -11.21 2.51 -11.04
N CYS A 120 -11.51 1.31 -10.56
CA CYS A 120 -11.27 0.04 -11.28
C CYS A 120 -9.82 -0.15 -11.76
N ASP A 121 -8.87 0.58 -11.18
CA ASP A 121 -7.44 0.39 -11.41
C ASP A 121 -6.93 -0.70 -10.46
N PHE A 122 -7.30 -1.94 -10.77
CA PHE A 122 -7.05 -3.10 -9.92
C PHE A 122 -5.55 -3.38 -9.73
N SER A 123 -4.73 -3.07 -10.74
CA SER A 123 -3.28 -3.25 -10.68
C SER A 123 -2.66 -2.33 -9.63
N LYS A 124 -2.91 -1.01 -9.72
CA LYS A 124 -2.38 -0.05 -8.74
C LYS A 124 -3.03 -0.18 -7.37
N SER A 125 -4.27 -0.65 -7.32
CA SER A 125 -4.93 -1.01 -6.05
C SER A 125 -4.18 -2.14 -5.34
N PHE A 126 -3.91 -3.24 -6.06
CA PHE A 126 -3.16 -4.38 -5.54
C PHE A 126 -1.75 -3.96 -5.07
N GLU A 127 -1.03 -3.22 -5.90
CA GLU A 127 0.30 -2.67 -5.58
C GLU A 127 0.29 -1.90 -4.25
N SER A 128 -0.69 -1.03 -4.05
CA SER A 128 -0.78 -0.19 -2.85
C SER A 128 -1.04 -1.03 -1.59
N PHE A 129 -1.99 -1.96 -1.65
CA PHE A 129 -2.30 -2.82 -0.51
C PHE A 129 -1.16 -3.79 -0.19
N TYR A 130 -0.51 -4.34 -1.21
CA TYR A 130 0.63 -5.22 -1.02
C TYR A 130 1.80 -4.48 -0.36
N THR A 131 2.11 -3.27 -0.84
CA THR A 131 3.16 -2.42 -0.26
C THR A 131 2.84 -2.04 1.19
N ALA A 132 1.58 -1.67 1.48
CA ALA A 132 1.13 -1.39 2.84
C ALA A 132 1.31 -2.60 3.77
N MET A 133 0.96 -3.80 3.28
CA MET A 133 1.11 -5.07 4.01
C MET A 133 2.58 -5.40 4.31
N CYS A 134 3.51 -5.06 3.41
CA CYS A 134 4.94 -5.27 3.61
C CYS A 134 5.53 -4.33 4.68
N TYR A 135 5.04 -3.08 4.77
CA TYR A 135 5.50 -2.12 5.77
C TYR A 135 4.88 -2.33 7.15
N SER A 136 3.63 -2.77 7.21
CA SER A 136 2.96 -3.10 8.45
C SER A 136 1.97 -4.22 8.20
N ASN A 137 1.90 -5.15 9.12
CA ASN A 137 1.03 -6.31 9.04
C ASN A 137 -0.46 -5.94 9.30
N ASN A 138 -1.00 -5.06 8.48
CA ASN A 138 -2.31 -4.45 8.65
C ASN A 138 -3.42 -5.36 8.08
N ASN A 139 -4.44 -5.60 8.91
CA ASN A 139 -5.58 -6.46 8.55
C ASN A 139 -6.35 -5.98 7.30
N LEU A 140 -6.44 -4.68 7.07
CA LEU A 140 -7.09 -4.10 5.90
C LEU A 140 -6.33 -4.47 4.62
N SER A 141 -5.02 -4.22 4.63
CA SER A 141 -4.13 -4.49 3.50
C SER A 141 -4.15 -5.97 3.13
N ARG A 142 -4.03 -6.85 4.14
CA ARG A 142 -4.13 -8.30 3.94
C ARG A 142 -5.47 -8.71 3.31
N LYS A 143 -6.59 -8.23 3.87
CA LYS A 143 -7.92 -8.53 3.36
C LYS A 143 -8.06 -8.20 1.86
N TYR A 144 -7.58 -7.04 1.42
CA TYR A 144 -7.68 -6.65 0.01
C TYR A 144 -6.69 -7.38 -0.88
N VAL A 145 -5.48 -7.69 -0.39
CA VAL A 145 -4.54 -8.55 -1.11
C VAL A 145 -5.15 -9.94 -1.35
N ASP A 146 -5.78 -10.54 -0.34
CA ASP A 146 -6.44 -11.85 -0.45
C ASP A 146 -7.59 -11.80 -1.47
N ILE A 147 -8.44 -10.77 -1.41
CA ILE A 147 -9.55 -10.59 -2.38
C ILE A 147 -8.99 -10.46 -3.81
N LEU A 148 -8.05 -9.55 -4.03
CA LEU A 148 -7.53 -9.24 -5.36
C LEU A 148 -6.63 -10.34 -5.94
N SER A 149 -6.16 -11.29 -5.11
CA SER A 149 -5.40 -12.46 -5.55
C SER A 149 -6.23 -13.74 -5.66
N SER A 150 -7.47 -13.73 -5.17
CA SER A 150 -8.39 -14.86 -5.22
C SER A 150 -8.70 -15.31 -6.65
N ASP A 151 -8.97 -16.60 -6.83
CA ASP A 151 -9.36 -17.15 -8.12
C ASP A 151 -10.72 -16.61 -8.58
N GLU A 152 -11.64 -16.34 -7.65
CA GLU A 152 -12.91 -15.68 -7.92
C GLU A 152 -12.69 -14.30 -8.56
N PHE A 153 -11.76 -13.51 -8.01
CA PHE A 153 -11.43 -12.21 -8.58
C PHE A 153 -10.73 -12.32 -9.95
N LYS A 154 -9.88 -13.34 -10.16
CA LYS A 154 -9.28 -13.60 -11.48
C LYS A 154 -10.35 -13.90 -12.53
N VAL A 155 -11.35 -14.71 -12.19
CA VAL A 155 -12.49 -15.00 -13.07
C VAL A 155 -13.29 -13.74 -13.37
N PHE A 156 -13.58 -12.92 -12.34
CA PHE A 156 -14.23 -11.62 -12.51
C PHE A 156 -13.45 -10.71 -13.46
N LEU A 157 -12.14 -10.53 -13.22
CA LEU A 157 -11.29 -9.66 -14.02
C LEU A 157 -11.19 -10.15 -15.47
N GLY A 158 -11.12 -11.46 -15.67
CA GLY A 158 -11.19 -12.07 -16.99
C GLY A 158 -12.48 -11.67 -17.72
N ARG A 159 -13.64 -11.73 -17.07
CA ARG A 159 -14.92 -11.30 -17.67
C ARG A 159 -14.95 -9.80 -17.94
N TYR A 160 -14.51 -8.98 -16.98
CA TYR A 160 -14.49 -7.52 -17.08
C TYR A 160 -13.63 -7.01 -18.26
N ASN A 161 -12.49 -7.65 -18.53
CA ASN A 161 -11.61 -7.25 -19.63
C ASN A 161 -12.08 -7.71 -21.03
N HIS A 162 -13.05 -8.63 -21.09
CA HIS A 162 -13.58 -9.17 -22.35
C HIS A 162 -15.00 -8.65 -22.69
N SER A 163 -15.56 -7.76 -21.87
CA SER A 163 -16.82 -7.05 -22.11
C SER A 163 -16.60 -5.70 -22.74
#